data_AF-A0A016TW80-F1
#
_entry.id   AF-A0A016TW80-F1
#
_cell.length_a   1.000
_cell.length_b   1.000
_cell.length_c   1.000
_cell.angle_alpha   90.00
_cell.angle_beta   90.00
_cell.angle_gamma   90.00
#
_symmetry.space_group_name_H-M   'P 1'
#
loop_
_entity.id
_entity.type
_entity.pdbx_description
1 polymer ?
#
loop_
_entity_poly.entity_id
_entity_poly.type
_entity_poly.pdbx_seq_one_letter_code
_entity_poly.pdbx_strand_id
1 'polypeptide(L)'
;MMAIITRLDRICNQDIRQRFGIVPITDKLRGAGLRCYGHMLRAENDSVCKIGFNLGVTGKRPKGRPKQRWMDTLHVDLKTVGTHPDQGHDWTKFRQGISEADQPPNAINAEEEGEDKVRLS
;
A
#
# COMPACT_ATOMS: atom_id res chain seq x y z
N MET A 1 8.33 15.38 29.32
CA MET A 1 9.34 15.25 28.25
C MET A 1 8.81 14.21 27.27
N MET A 2 8.65 14.55 25.98
CA MET A 2 8.41 13.52 24.96
C MET A 2 9.72 12.77 24.72
N ALA A 3 9.79 11.50 25.12
CA ALA A 3 10.89 10.62 24.79
C ALA A 3 10.81 10.29 23.29
N ILE A 4 11.70 10.89 22.49
CA ILE A 4 11.85 10.56 21.08
C ILE A 4 12.46 9.16 21.02
N ILE A 5 11.81 8.22 20.32
CA ILE A 5 12.38 6.90 20.06
C ILE A 5 13.66 7.08 19.25
N THR A 6 14.77 6.61 19.79
CA THR A 6 16.09 6.68 19.17
C THR A 6 16.53 5.31 18.68
N ARG A 7 17.55 5.30 17.80
CA ARG A 7 18.15 4.05 17.33
C ARG A 7 18.77 3.21 18.48
N LEU A 8 19.11 3.83 19.61
CA LEU A 8 19.70 3.14 20.76
C LEU A 8 18.68 2.25 21.50
N ASP A 9 17.39 2.54 21.38
CA ASP A 9 16.31 1.79 22.04
C ASP A 9 16.11 0.39 21.43
N ARG A 10 16.68 0.13 20.24
CA ARG A 10 16.65 -1.18 19.54
C ARG A 10 15.24 -1.77 19.37
N ILE A 11 14.21 -0.93 19.38
CA ILE A 11 12.81 -1.32 19.20
C ILE A 11 12.59 -1.77 17.75
N CYS A 12 11.82 -2.85 17.54
CA CYS A 12 11.50 -3.35 16.22
C CYS A 12 10.56 -2.38 15.48
N ASN A 13 10.72 -2.26 14.16
CA ASN A 13 9.82 -1.47 13.32
C ASN A 13 8.35 -1.92 13.41
N GLN A 14 8.09 -3.20 13.73
CA GLN A 14 6.74 -3.69 13.98
C GLN A 14 6.13 -3.04 15.22
N ASP A 15 6.88 -2.96 16.33
CA ASP A 15 6.40 -2.37 17.59
C ASP A 15 6.17 -0.86 17.44
N ILE A 16 7.05 -0.16 16.73
CA ILE A 16 6.88 1.26 16.41
C ILE A 16 5.57 1.46 15.63
N ARG A 17 5.35 0.65 14.59
CA ARG A 17 4.12 0.72 13.79
C ARG A 17 2.88 0.43 14.61
N GLN A 18 2.93 -0.57 15.50
CA GLN A 18 1.81 -0.89 16.38
C GLN A 18 1.49 0.25 17.35
N ARG A 19 2.51 0.83 17.99
CA ARG A 19 2.36 1.97 18.92
C ARG A 19 1.69 3.17 18.25
N PHE A 20 2.12 3.50 17.04
CA PHE A 20 1.59 4.65 16.31
C PHE A 20 0.42 4.30 15.37
N GLY A 21 -0.06 3.05 15.35
CA GLY A 21 -1.09 2.61 14.39
C GLY A 21 -0.69 2.78 12.92
N ILE A 22 0.62 2.81 12.60
CA ILE A 22 1.13 3.04 11.25
C ILE A 22 1.03 1.75 10.43
N VAL A 23 0.29 1.81 9.33
CA VAL A 23 0.19 0.72 8.34
C VAL A 23 1.58 0.41 7.72
N PRO A 24 1.92 -0.85 7.45
CA PRO A 24 3.16 -1.20 6.75
C PRO A 24 3.33 -0.47 5.42
N ILE A 25 4.57 -0.03 5.12
CA ILE A 25 4.88 0.68 3.87
C ILE A 25 4.54 -0.15 2.62
N THR A 26 4.63 -1.48 2.71
CA THR A 26 4.24 -2.40 1.64
C THR A 26 2.78 -2.24 1.23
N ASP A 27 1.89 -1.98 2.19
CA ASP A 27 0.46 -1.81 1.92
C ASP A 27 0.17 -0.43 1.33
N LYS A 28 0.86 0.61 1.79
CA LYS A 28 0.81 1.96 1.17
C LYS A 28 1.27 1.91 -0.29
N LEU A 29 2.36 1.19 -0.58
CA LEU A 29 2.88 1.01 -1.94
C LEU A 29 1.91 0.22 -2.82
N ARG A 30 1.32 -0.85 -2.28
CA ARG A 30 0.26 -1.63 -2.94
C ARG A 30 -0.94 -0.77 -3.29
N GLY A 31 -1.48 0.00 -2.33
CA GLY A 31 -2.61 0.91 -2.56
C GLY A 31 -2.31 1.96 -3.64
N ALA A 32 -1.12 2.57 -3.61
CA ALA A 32 -0.68 3.50 -4.64
C ALA A 32 -0.59 2.85 -6.03
N GLY A 33 -0.05 1.63 -6.12
CA GLY A 33 0.04 0.86 -7.37
C GLY A 33 -1.32 0.52 -7.95
N LEU A 34 -2.25 0.06 -7.12
CA LEU A 34 -3.63 -0.27 -7.54
C LEU A 34 -4.39 0.98 -7.98
N ARG A 35 -4.19 2.12 -7.32
CA ARG A 35 -4.75 3.41 -7.76
C ARG A 35 -4.24 3.83 -9.14
N CYS A 36 -2.94 3.69 -9.40
CA CYS A 36 -2.35 3.93 -10.72
C CYS A 36 -2.93 2.98 -11.79
N TYR A 37 -3.13 1.70 -11.45
CA TYR A 37 -3.74 0.73 -12.35
C TYR A 37 -5.20 1.10 -12.68
N GLY A 38 -6.00 1.44 -11.66
CA GLY A 38 -7.37 1.92 -11.87
C GLY A 38 -7.44 3.16 -12.76
N HIS A 39 -6.46 4.08 -12.64
CA HIS A 39 -6.36 5.23 -13.53
C HIS A 39 -6.11 4.81 -14.99
N MET A 40 -5.16 3.91 -15.25
CA MET A 40 -4.92 3.37 -16.59
C MET A 40 -6.10 2.58 -17.16
N LEU A 41 -6.88 1.89 -16.33
CA LEU A 41 -8.08 1.18 -16.80
C LEU A 41 -9.15 2.15 -17.32
N ARG A 42 -9.33 3.30 -16.67
CA ARG A 42 -10.34 4.31 -17.03
C ARG A 42 -9.84 5.37 -18.01
N ALA A 43 -8.55 5.45 -18.25
CA ALA A 43 -7.99 6.38 -19.20
C ALA A 43 -8.51 6.09 -20.61
N GLU A 44 -8.76 7.15 -21.39
CA GLU A 44 -9.24 7.05 -22.77
C GLU A 44 -8.23 6.29 -23.64
N ASN A 45 -8.73 5.62 -24.69
CA ASN A 45 -7.91 4.74 -25.51
C ASN A 45 -6.77 5.46 -26.25
N ASP A 46 -6.95 6.74 -26.54
CA ASP A 46 -5.97 7.64 -27.15
C ASP A 46 -5.04 8.32 -26.13
N SER A 47 -5.31 8.17 -24.83
CA SER A 47 -4.47 8.76 -23.80
C SER A 47 -3.08 8.11 -23.77
N VAL A 48 -2.05 8.92 -23.53
CA VAL A 48 -0.66 8.46 -23.44
C VAL A 48 -0.50 7.34 -22.41
N CYS A 49 -1.23 7.41 -21.29
CA CYS A 49 -1.21 6.39 -20.25
C CYS A 49 -1.74 5.04 -20.76
N LYS A 50 -2.86 5.02 -21.49
CA LYS A 50 -3.46 3.79 -22.03
C LYS A 50 -2.62 3.20 -23.16
N ILE A 51 -2.14 4.05 -24.07
CA ILE A 51 -1.28 3.65 -25.18
C ILE A 51 0.03 3.03 -24.64
N GLY A 52 0.70 3.72 -23.71
CA GLY A 52 1.94 3.22 -23.10
C GLY A 52 1.75 1.95 -22.29
N PHE A 53 0.61 1.80 -21.60
CA PHE A 53 0.27 0.58 -20.87
C PHE A 53 0.10 -0.64 -21.80
N ASN A 54 -0.54 -0.45 -22.96
CA ASN A 54 -0.79 -1.51 -23.94
C ASN A 54 0.41 -1.78 -24.87
N LEU A 55 1.44 -0.93 -24.84
CA LEU A 55 2.59 -1.02 -25.75
C LEU A 55 3.44 -2.27 -25.45
N GLY A 56 3.40 -3.24 -26.37
CA GLY A 56 4.32 -4.37 -26.37
C GLY A 56 5.64 -4.00 -27.03
N VAL A 57 6.72 -3.90 -26.27
CA VAL A 57 8.07 -3.73 -26.85
C VAL A 57 8.60 -5.09 -27.31
N THR A 58 8.69 -5.28 -28.62
CA THR A 58 9.23 -6.49 -29.25
C THR A 58 10.74 -6.56 -29.06
N GLY A 59 11.26 -7.68 -28.55
CA GLY A 59 12.70 -7.90 -28.42
C GLY A 59 13.06 -8.87 -27.29
N LYS A 60 14.21 -9.54 -27.42
CA LYS A 60 14.76 -10.38 -26.36
C LYS A 60 15.45 -9.48 -25.34
N ARG A 61 15.02 -9.56 -24.09
CA ARG A 61 15.61 -8.80 -22.98
C ARG A 61 17.03 -9.32 -22.66
N PRO A 62 18.02 -8.46 -22.37
CA PRO A 62 19.36 -8.90 -22.01
C PRO A 62 19.36 -9.79 -20.75
N LYS A 63 20.27 -10.78 -20.73
CA LYS A 63 20.47 -11.68 -19.58
C LYS A 63 21.08 -10.89 -18.41
N GLY A 64 20.34 -10.83 -17.29
CA GLY A 64 20.68 -10.10 -16.07
C GLY A 64 19.46 -10.05 -15.12
N ARG A 65 19.47 -9.26 -14.03
CA ARG A 65 18.32 -9.14 -13.11
C ARG A 65 17.26 -8.19 -13.69
N PRO A 66 16.09 -8.73 -14.07
CA PRO A 66 14.83 -8.19 -13.55
C PRO A 66 13.73 -9.28 -13.52
N LYS A 67 13.34 -9.76 -12.34
CA LYS A 67 12.44 -10.92 -12.22
C LYS A 67 10.96 -10.60 -12.10
N GLN A 68 10.59 -9.34 -11.86
CA GLN A 68 9.22 -8.97 -11.54
C GLN A 68 8.84 -7.74 -12.37
N ARG A 69 7.89 -7.92 -13.29
CA ARG A 69 7.25 -6.80 -13.99
C ARG A 69 6.29 -6.13 -13.02
N TRP A 70 6.03 -4.86 -13.24
CA TRP A 70 4.97 -4.16 -12.50
C TRP A 70 3.62 -4.90 -12.59
N MET A 71 3.29 -5.46 -13.76
CA MET A 71 2.12 -6.31 -13.94
C MET A 71 2.14 -7.59 -13.08
N ASP A 72 3.30 -8.19 -12.86
CA ASP A 72 3.42 -9.38 -12.02
C ASP A 72 3.14 -9.01 -10.55
N THR A 73 3.67 -7.88 -10.09
CA THR A 73 3.36 -7.32 -8.76
C THR A 73 1.88 -6.98 -8.62
N LEU A 74 1.29 -6.32 -9.63
CA LEU A 74 -0.13 -5.96 -9.63
C LEU A 74 -1.04 -7.18 -9.53
N HIS A 75 -0.71 -8.29 -10.20
CA HIS A 75 -1.49 -9.52 -10.07
C HIS A 75 -1.44 -10.09 -8.64
N VAL A 76 -0.28 -10.03 -7.99
CA VAL A 76 -0.13 -10.44 -6.59
C VAL A 76 -0.92 -9.51 -5.67
N ASP A 77 -0.87 -8.21 -5.92
CA ASP A 77 -1.58 -7.20 -5.14
C ASP A 77 -3.11 -7.33 -5.28
N LEU A 78 -3.61 -7.50 -6.51
CA LEU A 78 -5.03 -7.73 -6.78
C LEU A 78 -5.53 -9.00 -6.08
N LYS A 79 -4.72 -10.08 -6.08
CA LYS A 79 -5.04 -11.30 -5.33
C LYS A 79 -5.05 -11.07 -3.82
N THR A 80 -4.08 -10.31 -3.30
CA THR A 80 -4.01 -9.97 -1.87
C THR A 80 -5.25 -9.22 -1.40
N VAL A 81 -5.78 -8.33 -2.24
CA VAL A 81 -6.97 -7.51 -1.93
C VAL A 81 -8.28 -8.24 -2.27
N GLY A 82 -8.23 -9.39 -2.94
CA GLY A 82 -9.44 -10.12 -3.36
C GLY A 82 -10.24 -9.44 -4.48
N THR A 83 -9.63 -8.51 -5.21
CA THR A 83 -10.29 -7.72 -6.27
C THR A 83 -9.99 -8.32 -7.64
N HIS A 84 -11.04 -8.57 -8.43
CA HIS A 84 -10.87 -9.03 -9.81
C HIS A 84 -10.58 -7.83 -10.75
N PRO A 85 -9.65 -7.93 -11.73
CA PRO A 85 -9.28 -6.81 -12.62
C PRO A 85 -10.47 -6.19 -13.38
N ASP A 86 -11.48 -6.99 -13.73
CA ASP A 86 -12.72 -6.55 -14.39
C ASP A 86 -13.60 -5.63 -13.53
N GLN A 87 -13.43 -5.66 -12.20
CA GLN A 87 -14.14 -4.75 -11.28
C GLN A 87 -13.59 -3.31 -11.33
N GLY A 88 -12.50 -3.05 -12.06
CA GLY A 88 -11.86 -1.74 -12.17
C GLY A 88 -12.72 -0.64 -12.80
N HIS A 89 -13.82 -1.02 -13.46
CA HIS A 89 -14.81 -0.09 -14.00
C HIS A 89 -15.73 0.52 -12.92
N ASP A 90 -16.00 -0.20 -11.82
CA ASP A 90 -16.75 0.30 -10.66
C ASP A 90 -15.78 0.85 -9.60
N TRP A 91 -15.46 2.14 -9.70
CA TRP A 91 -14.47 2.78 -8.83
C TRP A 91 -14.84 2.76 -7.35
N THR A 92 -16.14 2.75 -7.02
CA THR A 92 -16.60 2.75 -5.62
C THR A 92 -16.23 1.44 -4.95
N LYS A 93 -16.48 0.31 -5.63
CA LYS A 93 -16.08 -1.02 -5.14
C LYS A 93 -14.57 -1.21 -5.15
N PHE A 94 -13.89 -0.73 -6.19
CA PHE A 94 -12.43 -0.82 -6.27
C PHE A 94 -11.75 -0.02 -5.15
N ARG A 95 -12.22 1.20 -4.89
CA ARG A 95 -11.71 2.06 -3.80
C ARG A 95 -11.95 1.43 -2.43
N GLN A 96 -13.12 0.84 -2.22
CA GLN A 96 -13.44 0.14 -0.97
C GLN A 96 -12.50 -1.03 -0.71
N GLY A 97 -12.10 -1.77 -1.76
CA GLY A 97 -11.12 -2.85 -1.63
C GLY A 97 -9.72 -2.35 -1.26
N ILE A 98 -9.29 -1.18 -1.75
CA ILE A 98 -7.93 -0.67 -1.52
C ILE A 98 -7.81 0.31 -0.34
N SER A 99 -8.91 0.69 0.32
CA SER A 99 -8.92 1.76 1.33
C SER A 99 -8.21 1.40 2.64
N GLU A 100 -7.99 0.10 2.90
CA GLU A 100 -7.25 -0.36 4.08
C GLU A 100 -5.82 0.21 4.10
N ALA A 101 -5.22 0.40 2.92
CA ALA A 101 -3.92 1.04 2.79
C ALA A 101 -3.93 2.53 3.15
N ASP A 102 -5.06 3.23 3.09
CA ASP A 102 -5.16 4.69 3.29
C ASP A 102 -5.55 5.08 4.72
N GLN A 103 -5.70 4.10 5.62
CA GLN A 103 -6.09 4.37 7.00
C GLN A 103 -5.08 5.32 7.68
N PRO A 104 -5.56 6.39 8.34
CA PRO A 104 -4.73 7.22 9.19
C PRO A 104 -4.29 6.40 10.41
N PRO A 105 -3.13 6.73 11.00
CA PRO A 105 -2.70 6.11 12.24
C PRO A 105 -3.81 6.17 13.29
N ASN A 106 -4.12 5.01 13.87
CA ASN A 106 -5.25 4.81 14.77
C ASN A 106 -5.13 5.74 15.98
N ALA A 107 -6.05 6.71 16.12
CA ALA A 107 -6.02 7.71 17.18
C ALA A 107 -6.29 7.13 18.59
N ILE A 108 -6.78 5.90 18.67
CA ILE A 108 -7.16 5.23 19.92
C ILE A 108 -5.97 4.85 20.81
N ASN A 109 -4.76 4.68 20.26
CA ASN A 109 -3.57 4.39 21.07
C ASN A 109 -2.84 5.65 21.57
N ALA A 110 -3.33 6.85 21.19
CA ALA A 110 -2.77 8.11 21.65
C ALA A 110 -3.27 8.51 23.05
N GLU A 111 -4.27 7.81 23.59
CA GLU A 111 -4.95 8.17 24.84
C GLU A 111 -4.76 7.13 25.98
N GLU A 112 -4.20 5.94 25.72
CA GLU A 112 -4.02 4.89 26.75
C GLU A 112 -2.73 5.00 27.59
N GLU A 113 -1.90 6.03 27.42
CA GLU A 113 -0.80 6.32 28.35
C GLU A 113 -1.29 6.95 29.68
N GLY A 114 -2.62 7.08 29.86
CA GLY A 114 -3.24 7.74 31.02
C GLY A 114 -3.71 6.84 32.16
N GLU A 115 -4.03 5.57 31.94
CA GLU A 115 -4.82 4.79 32.94
C GLU A 115 -4.06 3.63 33.63
N ASP A 116 -2.97 3.12 33.05
CA ASP A 116 -2.21 2.00 33.63
C ASP A 116 -1.36 2.35 34.87
N LYS A 117 -1.32 3.63 35.29
CA LYS A 117 -0.58 4.08 36.49
C LYS A 117 -1.39 4.10 37.78
N VAL A 118 -2.71 3.87 37.75
CA VAL A 118 -3.55 3.99 38.96
C VAL A 118 -3.66 2.70 39.79
N ARG A 119 -3.27 1.52 39.25
CA ARG A 119 -3.40 0.23 39.96
C ARG A 119 -2.16 -0.31 40.68
N LEU A 120 -1.02 0.38 40.60
CA LEU A 120 0.22 -0.02 41.28
C LEU A 120 0.81 1.08 42.18
N SER A 121 -0.05 2.00 42.65
CA SER A 121 0.29 3.00 43.67
C SER A 121 -0.20 2.56 45.04
#